data_AF-A0A0B8NYD0-F1
#
_entry.id   AF-A0A0B8NYD0-F1
#
_cell.length_a   1.000
_cell.length_b   1.000
_cell.length_c   1.000
_cell.angle_alpha   90.00
_cell.angle_beta   90.00
_cell.angle_gamma   90.00
#
_symmetry.space_group_name_H-M   'P 1'
#
loop_
_entity.id
_entity.type
_entity.pdbx_description
1 polymer ?
#
loop_
_entity_poly.entity_id
_entity_poly.type
_entity_poly.pdbx_seq_one_letter_code
_entity_poly.pdbx_strand_id
1 'polypeptide(L)'
;MEMDDWNRLNAVSLKLGIGEDGAELLYFINQSQTPARFKLPQGGTERWSIICDTAFTKTGEGNLSRDMLLKPQSMVILKAEGPAKNLPVKQETLEA
;
A
#
# COMPACT_ATOMS: atom_id res chain seq x y z
N MET A 1 7.57 1.74 -19.32
CA MET A 1 8.46 1.56 -18.18
C MET A 1 9.22 0.29 -18.42
N GLU A 2 10.51 0.39 -18.73
CA GLU A 2 11.35 -0.81 -18.88
C GLU A 2 11.61 -1.41 -17.50
N MET A 3 11.78 -2.74 -17.43
CA MET A 3 12.03 -3.49 -16.20
C MET A 3 13.26 -2.96 -15.43
N ASP A 4 14.22 -2.34 -16.12
CA ASP A 4 15.42 -1.74 -15.55
C ASP A 4 15.16 -0.49 -14.69
N ASP A 5 14.05 0.23 -14.91
CA ASP A 5 13.69 1.40 -14.08
C ASP A 5 13.30 0.99 -12.64
N TRP A 6 12.83 -0.25 -12.45
CA TRP A 6 12.54 -0.79 -11.12
C TRP A 6 13.82 -1.00 -10.29
N ASN A 7 14.95 -1.28 -10.94
CA ASN A 7 16.23 -1.50 -10.26
C ASN A 7 16.93 -0.21 -9.81
N ARG A 8 16.51 0.96 -10.32
CA ARG A 8 17.10 2.27 -9.95
C ARG A 8 16.23 3.10 -9.01
N LEU A 9 14.96 2.74 -8.85
CA LEU A 9 14.05 3.42 -7.94
C LEU A 9 14.25 2.91 -6.50
N ASN A 10 15.05 3.65 -5.74
CA ASN A 10 15.36 3.35 -4.34
C ASN A 10 14.15 3.43 -3.41
N ALA A 11 13.02 3.99 -3.86
CA ALA A 11 11.77 4.06 -3.12
C ALA A 11 10.58 3.97 -4.10
N VAL A 12 9.65 3.05 -3.84
CA VAL A 12 8.53 2.75 -4.75
C VAL A 12 7.21 2.78 -3.98
N SER A 13 6.19 3.37 -4.62
CA SER A 13 4.80 3.39 -4.15
C SER A 13 3.94 2.61 -5.15
N LEU A 14 3.29 1.54 -4.70
CA LEU A 14 2.38 0.73 -5.53
C LEU A 14 0.97 0.79 -4.95
N LYS A 15 0.01 1.31 -5.73
CA LYS A 15 -1.42 1.32 -5.40
C LYS A 15 -2.13 0.27 -6.25
N LEU A 16 -2.77 -0.69 -5.61
CA LEU A 16 -3.58 -1.74 -6.23
C LEU A 16 -5.01 -1.58 -5.73
N GLY A 17 -6.00 -1.45 -6.62
CA GLY A 17 -7.37 -1.21 -6.19
C GLY A 17 -8.38 -1.57 -7.26
N ILE A 18 -9.63 -1.77 -6.82
CA ILE A 18 -10.77 -1.95 -7.71
C ILE A 18 -11.52 -0.62 -7.83
N GLY A 19 -11.42 0.04 -8.99
CA GLY A 19 -12.00 1.36 -9.20
C GLY A 19 -11.27 2.48 -8.43
N GLU A 20 -11.87 3.66 -8.36
CA GLU A 20 -11.25 4.85 -7.72
C GLU A 20 -11.49 4.92 -6.20
N ASP A 21 -12.60 4.35 -5.73
CA ASP A 21 -13.06 4.40 -4.34
C ASP A 21 -13.28 3.01 -3.69
N GLY A 22 -12.86 1.94 -4.34
CA GLY A 22 -13.06 0.57 -3.84
C GLY A 22 -12.08 0.14 -2.77
N ALA A 23 -11.99 -1.18 -2.58
CA ALA A 23 -10.96 -1.78 -1.75
C ALA A 23 -9.60 -1.59 -2.42
N GLU A 24 -8.64 -1.05 -1.68
CA GLU A 24 -7.30 -0.78 -2.21
C GLU A 24 -6.22 -1.24 -1.24
N LEU A 25 -5.08 -1.64 -1.80
CA LEU A 25 -3.84 -1.89 -1.11
C LEU A 25 -2.79 -0.90 -1.60
N LEU A 26 -2.07 -0.31 -0.65
CA LEU A 26 -1.00 0.62 -0.93
C LEU A 26 0.27 0.11 -0.27
N TYR A 27 1.30 -0.07 -1.08
CA TYR A 27 2.63 -0.50 -0.67
C TYR A 27 3.58 0.67 -0.79
N PHE A 28 4.22 1.03 0.30
CA PHE A 28 5.40 1.89 0.30
C PHE A 28 6.62 1.03 0.60
N ILE A 29 7.59 1.03 -0.31
CA ILE A 29 8.81 0.23 -0.20
C ILE A 29 9.98 1.19 -0.31
N ASN A 30 10.71 1.37 0.79
CA ASN A 30 11.96 2.12 0.80
C ASN A 30 13.13 1.13 0.76
N GLN A 31 13.70 0.92 -0.42
CA GLN A 31 14.89 0.09 -0.62
C GLN A 31 16.20 0.87 -0.38
N SER A 32 16.11 2.19 -0.17
CA SER A 32 17.27 3.06 0.00
C SER A 32 17.91 2.91 1.37
N GLN A 33 19.19 3.29 1.46
CA GLN A 33 19.94 3.38 2.72
C GLN A 33 19.58 4.63 3.55
N THR A 34 18.65 5.45 3.07
CA THR A 34 18.22 6.70 3.71
C THR A 34 16.70 6.69 3.97
N PRO A 35 16.17 7.51 4.88
CA PRO A 35 14.73 7.64 5.02
C PRO A 35 14.08 8.20 3.74
N ALA A 36 12.91 7.66 3.36
CA ALA A 36 12.17 8.10 2.18
C ALA A 36 10.78 8.63 2.58
N ARG A 37 10.37 9.73 1.94
CA ARG A 37 9.07 10.35 2.18
C ARG A 37 8.07 9.87 1.13
N PHE A 38 6.96 9.35 1.62
CA PHE A 38 5.81 8.95 0.81
C PHE A 38 4.61 9.82 1.14
N LYS A 39 3.79 10.09 0.13
CA LYS A 39 2.52 10.79 0.29
C LYS A 39 1.38 9.83 0.12
N LEU A 40 0.43 9.87 1.04
CA LEU A 40 -0.82 9.15 0.85
C LEU A 40 -1.58 9.71 -0.37
N PRO A 41 -2.24 8.84 -1.14
CA PRO A 41 -3.14 9.28 -2.21
C PRO A 41 -4.33 10.08 -1.65
N GLN A 42 -5.07 10.75 -2.54
CA GLN A 42 -6.25 11.53 -2.17
C GLN A 42 -7.28 10.67 -1.42
N GLY A 43 -8.06 11.27 -0.53
CA GLY A 43 -9.04 10.57 0.32
C GLY A 43 -8.78 10.65 1.82
N GLY A 44 -7.68 11.28 2.24
CA GLY A 44 -7.34 11.48 3.66
C GLY A 44 -6.84 10.22 4.36
N THR A 45 -6.39 10.36 5.61
CA THR A 45 -5.87 9.25 6.43
C THR A 45 -6.98 8.33 6.94
N GLU A 46 -8.18 8.85 7.14
CA GLU A 46 -9.36 8.14 7.67
C GLU A 46 -9.69 6.86 6.88
N ARG A 47 -9.41 6.86 5.57
CA ARG A 47 -9.72 5.75 4.66
C ARG A 47 -8.72 4.60 4.78
N TRP A 48 -7.54 4.81 5.35
CA TRP A 48 -6.46 3.83 5.33
C TRP A 48 -6.22 3.24 6.72
N SER A 49 -5.83 1.96 6.74
CA SER A 49 -5.39 1.26 7.95
C SER A 49 -4.08 0.54 7.67
N ILE A 50 -3.15 0.58 8.62
CA ILE A 50 -1.86 -0.13 8.51
C ILE A 50 -2.11 -1.62 8.70
N ILE A 51 -1.75 -2.42 7.70
CA ILE A 51 -1.65 -3.88 7.82
C ILE A 51 -0.31 -4.23 8.46
N CYS A 52 0.77 -3.65 7.93
CA CYS A 52 2.13 -3.97 8.34
C CYS A 52 3.02 -2.74 8.16
N ASP A 53 3.90 -2.50 9.13
CA ASP A 53 5.04 -1.61 9.00
C ASP A 53 6.26 -2.35 9.56
N THR A 54 7.22 -2.67 8.71
CA THR A 54 8.41 -3.45 9.12
C THR A 54 9.37 -2.66 10.00
N ALA A 55 9.14 -1.36 10.18
CA ALA A 55 9.87 -0.56 11.15
C ALA A 55 9.44 -0.84 12.61
N PHE A 56 8.28 -1.49 12.80
CA PHE A 56 7.73 -1.85 14.11
C PHE A 56 7.64 -3.36 14.26
N THR A 57 7.72 -3.84 15.50
CA THR A 57 7.72 -5.28 15.80
C THR A 57 6.32 -5.85 15.96
N LYS A 58 5.29 -5.02 16.13
CA LYS A 58 3.89 -5.46 16.22
C LYS A 58 3.07 -5.00 15.03
N THR A 59 2.19 -5.89 14.58
CA THR A 59 1.20 -5.62 13.54
C THR A 59 0.23 -4.52 13.99
N GLY A 60 -0.02 -3.53 13.11
CA GLY A 60 -0.91 -2.41 13.40
C GLY A 60 -0.31 -1.30 14.27
N GLU A 61 0.95 -1.43 14.73
CA GLU A 61 1.69 -0.31 15.30
C GLU A 61 2.24 0.58 14.17
N GLY A 62 2.02 1.90 14.29
CA GLY A 62 2.47 2.89 13.34
C GLY A 62 1.54 4.11 13.33
N ASN A 63 2.10 5.29 13.06
CA ASN A 63 1.29 6.50 12.90
C ASN A 63 1.05 6.74 11.41
N LEU A 64 -0.22 6.72 11.01
CA LEU A 64 -0.62 7.08 9.67
C LEU A 64 -0.69 8.60 9.54
N SER A 65 0.11 9.16 8.63
CA SER A 65 0.11 10.58 8.29
C SER A 65 0.02 10.75 6.78
N ARG A 66 -0.45 11.91 6.32
CA ARG A 66 -0.45 12.24 4.87
C ARG A 66 0.94 12.19 4.25
N ASP A 67 1.96 12.57 5.02
CA ASP A 67 3.36 12.46 4.67
C ASP A 67 4.02 11.44 5.61
N MET A 68 4.23 10.22 5.11
CA MET A 68 4.88 9.15 5.85
C MET A 68 6.38 9.14 5.58
N LEU A 69 7.18 9.07 6.64
CA LEU A 69 8.63 8.94 6.53
C LEU A 69 9.01 7.49 6.87
N LEU A 70 9.34 6.71 5.85
CA LEU A 70 9.77 5.33 6.01
C LEU A 70 11.27 5.28 6.35
N LYS A 71 11.65 4.36 7.24
CA LYS A 71 13.04 4.10 7.59
C LYS A 71 13.80 3.50 6.40
N PRO A 72 15.15 3.56 6.38
CA PRO A 72 15.95 2.84 5.40
C PRO A 72 15.57 1.35 5.37
N GLN A 73 15.58 0.75 4.18
CA GLN A 73 15.33 -0.68 3.98
C GLN A 73 14.06 -1.19 4.69
N SER A 74 12.95 -0.46 4.57
CA SER A 74 11.69 -0.79 5.24
C SER A 74 10.50 -0.74 4.28
N MET A 75 9.38 -1.33 4.71
CA MET A 75 8.13 -1.28 3.95
C MET A 75 6.92 -1.07 4.85
N VAL A 76 5.90 -0.44 4.28
CA VAL A 76 4.58 -0.26 4.88
C VAL A 76 3.52 -0.74 3.90
N ILE A 77 2.57 -1.52 4.39
CA ILE A 77 1.38 -1.98 3.66
C ILE A 77 0.15 -1.39 4.34
N LEU A 78 -0.65 -0.68 3.54
CA LEU A 78 -1.89 -0.06 3.97
C LEU A 78 -3.04 -0.70 3.20
N LYS A 79 -4.19 -0.85 3.86
CA LYS A 79 -5.47 -1.14 3.19
C LYS A 79 -6.39 0.07 3.27
N ALA A 80 -7.12 0.32 2.19
CA ALA A 80 -8.33 1.10 2.21
C ALA A 80 -9.53 0.18 2.06
N GLU A 81 -10.51 0.36 2.93
CA GLU A 81 -11.82 -0.26 2.74
C GLU A 81 -12.64 0.67 1.84
N GLY A 82 -13.09 0.15 0.69
CA GLY A 82 -14.10 0.84 -0.10
C GLY A 82 -15.46 0.72 0.58
N PRO A 83 -16.47 1.52 0.20
CA PRO A 83 -17.84 1.13 0.52
C PRO A 83 -18.05 -0.27 -0.05
N ALA A 84 -18.58 -1.19 0.76
CA ALA A 84 -18.85 -2.57 0.36
C ALA A 84 -19.91 -2.61 -0.75
N LYS A 85 -19.54 -2.24 -1.98
CA LYS A 85 -20.30 -2.59 -3.16
C LYS A 85 -19.94 -4.02 -3.46
N ASN A 86 -20.85 -4.92 -3.08
CA ASN A 86 -20.86 -6.33 -3.44
C ASN A 86 -20.46 -6.48 -4.91
N LEU A 87 -19.19 -6.83 -5.17
CA LEU A 87 -18.84 -7.36 -6.48
C LEU A 87 -19.49 -8.74 -6.54
N PRO A 88 -20.30 -9.05 -7.57
CA PRO A 88 -20.74 -10.42 -7.77
C PRO A 88 -19.49 -11.26 -8.03
N VAL A 89 -19.12 -12.09 -7.06
CA VAL A 89 -18.10 -13.12 -7.26
C VAL A 89 -18.68 -14.08 -8.29
N LYS A 90 -18.30 -13.94 -9.56
CA LYS A 90 -18.45 -15.03 -10.52
C LYS A 90 -17.44 -16.09 -10.11
N GLN A 91 -17.86 -16.99 -9.24
CA GLN A 91 -17.18 -18.26 -9.05
C GLN A 91 -17.42 -19.05 -10.34
N GLU A 92 -16.44 -19.08 -11.23
CA GLU A 92 -16.40 -20.12 -12.25
C GLU A 92 -16.03 -21.41 -11.53
N THR A 93 -17.05 -22.21 -11.21
CA THR A 93 -16.87 -23.59 -10.81
C THR A 93 -16.26 -24.33 -11.99
N LEU A 94 -14.99 -24.69 -11.87
CA LEU A 94 -14.37 -25.66 -12.77
C LEU A 94 -15.01 -27.02 -12.46
N GLU A 95 -15.99 -27.42 -13.26
CA GLU A 95 -16.47 -28.80 -13.28
C GLU A 95 -15.38 -29.68 -13.91
N ALA A 96 -15.03 -30.76 -13.20
CA ALA A 96 -14.07 -31.78 -13.60
C ALA A 96 -14.76 -32.92 -14.38
#